data_AF-A0A1H0FLR8-F1
#
_entry.id   AF-A0A1H0FLR8-F1
#
_cell.length_a   1.000
_cell.length_b   1.000
_cell.length_c   1.000
_cell.angle_alpha   90.00
_cell.angle_beta   90.00
_cell.angle_gamma   90.00
#
_symmetry.space_group_name_H-M   'P 1'
#
loop_
_entity.id
_entity.type
_entity.pdbx_description
1 polymer ?
#
loop_
_entity_poly.entity_id
_entity_poly.type
_entity_poly.pdbx_seq_one_letter_code
_entity_poly.pdbx_strand_id
1 'polypeptide(L)'
;MVLLFHYLSLLNVFDAVITYYGLENSYIQEMNPLMSRIYEADPSLFILTKLAFSLCIYLFILFKKVPTSSLIRGLTVFASSFYTVIFFLHCYWIVVLL
;
A
#
# COMPACT_ATOMS: atom_id res chain seq x y z
N MET A 1 -6.50 -14.77 8.23
CA MET A 1 -5.08 -14.41 8.05
C MET A 1 -4.71 -14.43 6.57
N VAL A 2 -4.81 -15.56 5.87
CA VAL A 2 -4.52 -15.63 4.42
C VAL A 2 -5.35 -14.62 3.60
N LEU A 3 -6.68 -14.55 3.85
CA LEU A 3 -7.55 -13.56 3.21
C LEU A 3 -7.12 -12.10 3.48
N LEU A 4 -6.62 -11.79 4.68
CA LEU A 4 -6.14 -10.44 5.02
C LEU A 4 -4.87 -10.10 4.25
N PHE A 5 -3.98 -11.07 4.04
CA PHE A 5 -2.77 -10.87 3.24
C PHE A 5 -3.10 -10.68 1.76
N HIS A 6 -4.06 -11.44 1.21
CA HIS A 6 -4.59 -11.18 -0.13
C HIS A 6 -5.17 -9.77 -0.25
N TYR A 7 -6.00 -9.39 0.72
CA TYR A 7 -6.59 -8.05 0.79
C TYR A 7 -5.52 -6.95 0.81
N LEU A 8 -4.55 -7.03 1.72
CA LEU A 8 -3.47 -6.05 1.85
C LEU A 8 -2.62 -5.96 0.57
N SER A 9 -2.29 -7.10 -0.03
CA SER A 9 -1.53 -7.14 -1.27
C SER A 9 -2.28 -6.45 -2.41
N LEU A 10 -3.58 -6.72 -2.57
CA LEU A 10 -4.38 -6.08 -3.62
C LEU A 10 -4.58 -4.59 -3.35
N LEU A 11 -4.89 -4.24 -2.10
CA LEU A 11 -5.08 -2.85 -1.70
C LEU A 11 -3.81 -2.02 -1.95
N ASN A 12 -2.63 -2.58 -1.66
CA ASN A 12 -1.35 -1.89 -1.90
C ASN A 12 -1.01 -1.73 -3.38
N VAL A 13 -1.44 -2.66 -4.25
CA VAL A 13 -1.33 -2.50 -5.71
C VAL A 13 -2.24 -1.37 -6.20
N PHE A 14 -3.50 -1.33 -5.76
CA PHE A 14 -4.41 -0.25 -6.15
C PHE A 14 -3.96 1.11 -5.61
N ASP A 15 -3.55 1.16 -4.35
CA ASP A 15 -2.99 2.37 -3.74
C ASP A 15 -1.75 2.86 -4.50
N ALA A 16 -0.89 1.97 -4.99
CA ALA A 16 0.26 2.37 -5.79
C ALA A 16 -0.13 3.16 -7.04
N VAL A 17 -1.16 2.72 -7.76
CA VAL A 17 -1.68 3.41 -8.95
C VAL A 17 -2.28 4.77 -8.58
N ILE A 18 -3.08 4.79 -7.51
CA ILE A 18 -3.78 5.99 -7.04
C ILE A 18 -2.78 7.04 -6.53
N THR A 19 -1.84 6.65 -5.66
CA THR A 19 -0.82 7.58 -5.15
C THR A 19 0.08 8.07 -6.27
N TYR A 20 0.48 7.21 -7.21
CA TYR A 20 1.28 7.62 -8.36
C TYR A 20 0.55 8.67 -9.21
N TYR A 21 -0.71 8.41 -9.56
CA TYR A 21 -1.53 9.37 -10.30
C TYR A 21 -1.73 10.68 -9.53
N GLY A 22 -2.00 10.59 -8.22
CA GLY A 22 -2.16 11.76 -7.36
C GLY A 22 -0.88 12.59 -7.22
N LEU A 23 0.29 11.96 -7.16
CA LEU A 23 1.58 12.65 -7.12
C LEU A 23 1.92 13.30 -8.45
N GLU A 24 1.70 12.62 -9.57
CA GLU A 24 2.00 13.15 -10.91
C GLU A 24 1.17 14.40 -11.24
N ASN A 25 -0.08 14.46 -10.77
CA ASN A 25 -0.96 15.62 -10.93
C ASN A 25 -0.89 16.62 -9.74
N SER A 26 0.02 16.40 -8.78
CA SER A 26 0.16 17.25 -7.57
C SER A 26 -1.11 17.35 -6.69
N TYR A 27 -2.02 16.37 -6.78
CA TYR A 27 -3.22 16.26 -5.94
C TYR A 27 -2.92 15.67 -4.56
N ILE A 28 -1.85 14.88 -4.45
CA ILE A 28 -1.45 14.19 -3.23
C ILE A 28 0.02 14.54 -2.95
N GLN A 29 0.38 14.68 -1.68
CA GLN A 29 1.77 14.78 -1.24
C GLN A 29 2.15 13.52 -0.45
N GLU A 30 3.31 12.93 -0.78
CA GLU A 30 3.80 11.75 -0.08
C GLU A 30 4.39 12.15 1.28
N MET A 31 3.68 11.83 2.35
CA MET A 31 4.13 12.13 3.72
C MET A 31 5.19 11.15 4.22
N ASN A 32 5.35 10.00 3.57
CA ASN A 32 6.38 9.04 3.93
C ASN A 32 7.75 9.51 3.40
N PRO A 33 8.71 9.89 4.28
CA PRO A 33 9.98 10.46 3.85
C PRO A 33 10.81 9.51 2.98
N LEU A 34 10.67 8.19 3.20
CA LEU A 34 11.36 7.18 2.42
C LEU A 34 10.78 7.11 1.01
N MET A 35 9.44 7.03 0.91
CA MET A 35 8.78 6.93 -0.39
C MET A 35 8.86 8.23 -1.19
N SER A 36 8.86 9.40 -0.52
CA SER A 36 9.12 10.69 -1.17
C SER A 36 10.49 10.71 -1.82
N ARG A 37 11.54 10.28 -1.12
CA ARG A 37 12.90 10.20 -1.69
C ARG A 37 13.00 9.21 -2.84
N ILE A 38 12.31 8.08 -2.77
CA ILE A 38 12.28 7.09 -3.85
C ILE A 38 11.58 7.69 -5.08
N TYR A 39 10.45 8.37 -4.88
CA TYR A 39 9.69 9.02 -5.95
C TYR A 39 10.46 10.17 -6.60
N GLU A 40 11.12 11.01 -5.80
CA GLU A 40 12.00 12.09 -6.26
C GLU A 40 13.21 11.57 -7.04
N ALA A 41 13.71 10.38 -6.71
CA ALA A 41 14.79 9.75 -7.46
C ALA A 41 14.29 9.22 -8.82
N ASP A 42 13.20 8.45 -8.83
CA ASP A 42 12.54 7.98 -10.04
C ASP A 42 11.08 7.53 -9.74
N PRO A 43 10.07 8.08 -10.42
CA PRO A 43 8.66 7.71 -10.21
C PRO A 43 8.36 6.22 -10.48
N SER A 44 9.10 5.56 -11.37
CA SER A 44 8.94 4.13 -11.64
C SER A 44 9.46 3.28 -10.48
N LEU A 45 10.52 3.72 -9.79
CA LEU A 45 11.03 3.05 -8.59
C LEU A 45 10.01 3.08 -7.45
N PHE A 46 9.20 4.13 -7.35
CA PHE A 46 8.10 4.20 -6.38
C PHE A 46 7.07 3.08 -6.60
N ILE A 47 6.59 2.92 -7.84
CA ILE A 47 5.65 1.84 -8.19
C ILE A 47 6.31 0.48 -7.96
N LEU A 48 7.54 0.30 -8.45
CA LEU A 48 8.27 -0.97 -8.31
C LEU A 48 8.42 -1.37 -6.84
N THR A 49 8.72 -0.42 -5.96
CA THR A 49 8.85 -0.66 -4.52
C THR A 49 7.52 -1.10 -3.90
N LYS A 50 6.41 -0.43 -4.21
CA LYS A 50 5.08 -0.84 -3.72
C LYS A 50 4.68 -2.22 -4.27
N LEU A 51 4.96 -2.50 -5.54
CA LEU A 51 4.72 -3.82 -6.12
C LEU A 51 5.58 -4.91 -5.47
N ALA A 52 6.84 -4.61 -5.16
CA ALA A 52 7.73 -5.53 -4.45
C ALA A 52 7.19 -5.85 -3.04
N PHE A 53 6.65 -4.88 -2.30
CA PHE A 53 5.99 -5.15 -1.02
C PHE A 53 4.76 -6.03 -1.15
N SER A 54 3.93 -5.80 -2.17
CA SER A 54 2.78 -6.67 -2.48
C SER A 54 3.24 -8.10 -2.77
N LEU A 55 4.31 -8.25 -3.57
CA LEU A 55 4.92 -9.54 -3.87
C LEU A 55 5.44 -10.22 -2.61
N CYS A 56 6.16 -9.51 -1.74
CA CYS A 56 6.64 -10.04 -0.46
C CYS A 56 5.50 -10.58 0.41
N ILE A 57 4.39 -9.83 0.53
CA ILE A 57 3.18 -10.30 1.24
C ILE A 57 2.63 -11.57 0.58
N TYR A 58 2.58 -11.60 -0.75
CA TYR A 58 2.10 -12.75 -1.50
C TYR A 58 3.01 -13.98 -1.35
N LEU A 59 4.33 -13.80 -1.24
CA LEU A 59 5.28 -14.90 -0.99
C LEU A 59 5.00 -15.61 0.35
N PHE A 60 4.61 -14.87 1.40
CA PHE A 60 4.19 -15.51 2.67
C PHE A 60 3.00 -16.45 2.49
N ILE A 61 2.08 -16.11 1.58
CA ILE A 61 0.94 -16.96 1.22
C ILE A 61 1.44 -18.18 0.44
N LEU A 62 2.26 -17.97 -0.59
CA LEU A 62 2.77 -19.03 -1.47
C LEU A 62 3.55 -20.09 -0.69
N PHE A 63 4.43 -19.68 0.22
CA PHE A 63 5.21 -20.59 1.07
C PHE A 63 4.42 -21.15 2.26
N LYS A 64 3.13 -20.81 2.39
CA LYS A 64 2.27 -21.19 3.53
C LYS A 64 2.89 -20.84 4.89
N LYS A 65 3.70 -19.78 4.94
CA LYS A 65 4.38 -19.27 6.15
C LYS A 65 3.61 -18.12 6.79
N VAL A 66 2.29 -18.06 6.58
CA VAL A 66 1.45 -17.00 7.16
C VAL A 66 1.41 -17.17 8.68
N PRO A 67 1.87 -16.17 9.45
CA PRO A 67 1.87 -16.26 10.91
C PRO A 67 0.46 -16.39 11.48
N THR A 68 0.27 -17.30 12.44
CA THR A 68 -1.02 -17.60 13.06
C THR A 68 -1.16 -17.05 14.49
N SER A 69 -0.10 -16.40 15.02
CA SER A 69 -0.11 -15.78 16.34
C SER A 69 -1.24 -14.74 16.46
N SER A 70 -1.96 -14.75 17.59
CA SER A 70 -3.05 -13.82 17.88
C SER A 70 -2.58 -12.36 17.90
N LEU A 71 -1.35 -12.11 18.34
CA LEU A 71 -0.73 -10.78 18.33
C LEU A 71 -0.56 -10.29 16.89
N ILE A 72 0.04 -11.12 16.02
CA ILE A 72 0.26 -10.77 14.61
C ILE A 72 -1.09 -10.57 13.90
N ARG A 73 -2.09 -11.38 14.23
CA ARG A 73 -3.47 -11.19 13.75
C ARG A 73 -4.05 -9.83 14.12
N GLY A 74 -3.96 -9.44 15.39
CA GLY A 74 -4.41 -8.13 15.85
C GLY A 74 -3.71 -7.00 15.10
N LEU A 75 -2.38 -7.09 14.98
CA LEU A 75 -1.57 -6.09 14.30
C LEU A 75 -1.90 -6.00 12.79
N THR A 76 -2.08 -7.14 12.11
CA THR A 76 -2.47 -7.17 10.69
C THR A 76 -3.85 -6.55 10.48
N VAL A 77 -4.82 -6.85 11.33
CA VAL A 77 -6.17 -6.26 11.23
C VAL A 77 -6.11 -4.75 11.46
N PHE A 78 -5.41 -4.30 12.49
CA PHE A 78 -5.23 -2.89 12.79
C PHE A 78 -4.56 -2.15 11.63
N ALA A 79 -3.44 -2.68 11.13
CA ALA A 79 -2.74 -2.12 9.97
C ALA A 79 -3.63 -2.09 8.73
N SER A 80 -4.40 -3.16 8.48
CA SER A 80 -5.34 -3.22 7.35
C SER A 80 -6.37 -2.10 7.44
N SER A 81 -7.01 -1.92 8.60
CA SER A 81 -8.03 -0.89 8.79
C SER A 81 -7.48 0.52 8.56
N PHE A 82 -6.32 0.85 9.12
CA PHE A 82 -5.67 2.15 8.89
C PHE A 82 -5.34 2.34 7.41
N TYR A 83 -4.81 1.30 6.78
CA TYR A 83 -4.44 1.37 5.37
C TYR A 83 -5.66 1.57 4.46
N THR A 84 -6.79 0.94 4.78
CA THR A 84 -8.07 1.18 4.11
C THR A 84 -8.50 2.64 4.20
N VAL A 85 -8.43 3.25 5.39
CA VAL A 85 -8.82 4.65 5.60
C VAL A 85 -7.93 5.59 4.77
N ILE A 86 -6.62 5.37 4.79
CA ILE A 86 -5.66 6.17 4.02
C ILE A 86 -5.91 6.03 2.51
N PHE A 87 -6.15 4.81 2.03
CA PHE A 87 -6.50 4.57 0.63
C PHE A 87 -7.75 5.36 0.20
N PHE A 88 -8.82 5.33 1.00
CA PHE A 88 -10.02 6.09 0.69
C PHE A 88 -9.79 7.61 0.77
N LEU A 89 -8.91 8.08 1.65
CA LEU A 89 -8.49 9.48 1.69
C LEU A 89 -7.79 9.89 0.38
N HIS A 90 -6.91 9.05 -0.14
CA HIS A 90 -6.26 9.27 -1.44
C HIS A 90 -7.29 9.34 -2.58
N CYS A 91 -8.24 8.40 -2.62
CA CYS A 91 -9.34 8.42 -3.58
C CYS A 91 -10.16 9.71 -3.47
N TYR A 92 -10.50 10.13 -2.25
CA TYR A 92 -11.27 11.34 -2.00
C TYR A 92 -10.55 12.59 -2.50
N TRP A 93 -9.25 12.74 -2.20
CA TRP A 93 -8.47 13.88 -2.68
C TRP A 93 -8.41 13.93 -4.20
N ILE A 94 -8.21 12.79 -4.87
CA ILE A 94 -8.24 12.75 -6.33
C ILE A 94 -9.62 13.18 -6.84
N VAL A 95 -10.72 12.61 -6.32
CA VAL A 95 -12.06 12.97 -6.81
C VAL A 95 -12.40 14.45 -6.58
N VAL A 96 -11.91 15.05 -5.49
CA VAL A 96 -12.19 16.46 -5.17
C VAL A 96 -11.30 17.44 -5.95
N LEU A 97 -10.07 17.03 -6.31
CA LEU A 97 -9.08 17.90 -6.98
C LEU A 97 -8.96 17.65 -8.49
N LEU A 98 -9.58 16.58 -9.01
CA LEU A 98 -9.74 16.30 -10.45
C LEU A 98 -10.66 17.35 -11.11
#